data_AF-A0A2A5FLS6-F1
#
_entry.id   AF-A0A2A5FLS6-F1
#
_cell.length_a   1.000
_cell.length_b   1.000
_cell.length_c   1.000
_cell.angle_alpha   90.00
_cell.angle_beta   90.00
_cell.angle_gamma   90.00
#
_symmetry.space_group_name_H-M   'P 1'
#
loop_
_entity.id
_entity.type
_entity.pdbx_description
1 polymer ?
#
loop_
_entity_poly.entity_id
_entity_poly.type
_entity_poly.pdbx_seq_one_letter_code
_entity_poly.pdbx_strand_id
1 'polypeptide(L)'
;MLLLHNLKLTSIYMKNFSLALLVTFFVTPLTLQGQTTCPNPHDSNSDGAVTINDLLDLLGVFGDTDTDGDGIWDSVDNCIDVSACNFDSNPSTPCIYNDVIGICGGVCAGDSDGDGICDDVDTCVGILDECGICNGPGPSSFTIESITILYDSIYAEAIDNWLVFEVGVDTIMSYVCDPVFAACGDLVTHDGYDYSTVLIGDQCWFSENCRYLPNVSPSSASSYTIPYYYVYDYNGTDVTAATSTANYSTYGVLYNWPAIMEPGICPSNWHIPTDLDWQTMEMSLGMSAADATGTGWRGTDQGAQMKSTAEWLYNINGTNSSGFTGLPGGYAYSGGFDYIEYVGYLWSSSASGSPAAWTRHLNYSYVLVLRDSSNRNNGFSARCVRD
;
A
#
# COMPACT_ATOMS: atom_id res chain seq x y z
N MET A 1 35.93 -3.59 -19.93
CA MET A 1 37.34 -3.25 -20.17
C MET A 1 38.12 -4.55 -20.16
N LEU A 2 38.06 -5.26 -21.29
CA LEU A 2 38.76 -6.53 -21.53
C LEU A 2 40.22 -6.25 -21.90
N LEU A 3 41.08 -7.16 -21.45
CA LEU A 3 42.51 -7.22 -21.66
C LEU A 3 42.89 -7.85 -23.02
N LEU A 4 44.13 -7.53 -23.43
CA LEU A 4 45.06 -8.32 -24.26
C LEU A 4 45.02 -8.18 -25.80
N HIS A 5 45.81 -7.19 -26.25
CA HIS A 5 47.01 -7.33 -27.08
C HIS A 5 47.14 -8.50 -28.08
N ASN A 6 47.19 -8.07 -29.33
CA ASN A 6 47.64 -8.71 -30.56
C ASN A 6 49.02 -9.42 -30.48
N LEU A 7 49.12 -10.61 -31.08
CA LEU A 7 50.36 -11.09 -31.71
C LEU A 7 50.04 -11.89 -32.99
N LYS A 8 50.71 -11.49 -34.06
CA LYS A 8 50.52 -11.90 -35.47
C LYS A 8 51.06 -13.30 -35.75
N LEU A 9 50.28 -14.08 -36.50
CA LEU A 9 50.75 -15.23 -37.27
C LEU A 9 51.60 -14.79 -38.48
N THR A 10 52.65 -15.55 -38.77
CA THR A 10 53.09 -15.79 -40.15
C THR A 10 53.63 -17.22 -40.27
N SER A 11 52.92 -18.01 -41.08
CA SER A 11 53.30 -19.35 -41.55
C SER A 11 53.99 -19.20 -42.91
N ILE A 12 55.07 -19.96 -43.16
CA ILE A 12 55.60 -20.20 -44.50
C ILE A 12 55.94 -21.69 -44.64
N TYR A 13 55.41 -22.25 -45.73
CA TYR A 13 55.40 -23.65 -46.15
C TYR A 13 56.65 -24.05 -46.98
N MET A 14 57.06 -25.32 -46.81
CA MET A 14 57.63 -26.29 -47.77
C MET A 14 58.61 -25.86 -48.89
N LYS A 15 59.74 -26.61 -49.02
CA LYS A 15 60.00 -27.59 -50.13
C LYS A 15 61.45 -28.15 -50.13
N ASN A 16 61.52 -29.49 -50.03
CA ASN A 16 62.25 -30.47 -50.87
C ASN A 16 63.74 -30.36 -51.29
N PHE A 17 64.42 -31.51 -51.10
CA PHE A 17 65.32 -32.25 -52.02
C PHE A 17 66.86 -32.05 -52.02
N SER A 18 67.59 -33.10 -51.61
CA SER A 18 68.66 -33.82 -52.38
C SER A 18 69.49 -34.74 -51.44
N LEU A 19 69.56 -36.07 -51.68
CA LEU A 19 70.55 -36.82 -52.51
C LEU A 19 71.96 -36.76 -51.86
N ALA A 20 72.77 -37.78 -51.58
CA ALA A 20 73.01 -39.19 -51.98
C ALA A 20 73.89 -39.81 -50.84
N LEU A 21 74.08 -41.12 -50.62
CA LEU A 21 75.03 -41.99 -51.36
C LEU A 21 75.21 -43.33 -50.57
N LEU A 22 74.95 -44.49 -51.21
CA LEU A 22 75.74 -45.75 -51.26
C LEU A 22 76.40 -46.28 -49.94
N VAL A 23 76.23 -47.52 -49.47
CA VAL A 23 76.76 -48.79 -50.03
C VAL A 23 76.21 -50.02 -49.25
N THR A 24 75.97 -51.09 -50.00
CA THR A 24 75.62 -52.51 -49.74
C THR A 24 76.13 -53.25 -48.49
N PHE A 25 75.32 -54.16 -47.92
CA PHE A 25 75.51 -55.64 -48.01
C PHE A 25 74.31 -56.44 -47.45
N PHE A 26 74.01 -57.56 -48.12
CA PHE A 26 72.97 -58.55 -47.83
C PHE A 26 73.08 -59.20 -46.45
N VAL A 27 71.96 -59.33 -45.71
CA VAL A 27 71.50 -60.56 -45.04
C VAL A 27 69.98 -60.43 -44.80
N THR A 28 69.16 -61.31 -45.37
CA THR A 28 67.79 -61.53 -44.90
C THR A 28 67.82 -62.32 -43.60
N PRO A 29 67.09 -61.89 -42.56
CA PRO A 29 66.38 -62.85 -41.73
C PRO A 29 64.87 -62.57 -41.82
N LEU A 30 64.11 -63.66 -41.88
CA LEU A 30 62.66 -63.65 -41.73
C LEU A 30 62.27 -62.81 -40.51
N THR A 31 61.43 -61.79 -40.70
CA THR A 31 60.62 -61.26 -39.60
C THR A 31 59.32 -62.04 -39.57
N LEU A 32 59.31 -62.99 -38.64
CA LEU A 32 58.14 -63.68 -38.14
C LEU A 32 57.07 -62.64 -37.76
N GLN A 33 55.83 -62.85 -38.19
CA GLN A 33 54.70 -62.10 -37.64
C GLN A 33 54.59 -62.40 -36.14
N GLY A 34 54.59 -61.36 -35.31
CA GLY A 34 54.07 -61.41 -33.94
C GLY A 34 52.61 -60.96 -33.97
N GLN A 35 51.73 -61.83 -33.51
CA GLN A 35 50.27 -61.71 -33.52
C GLN A 35 49.75 -60.37 -32.98
N THR A 36 48.68 -59.88 -33.63
CA THR A 36 47.57 -59.22 -32.94
C THR A 36 47.14 -60.09 -31.75
N THR A 37 47.54 -59.73 -30.54
CA THR A 37 46.96 -60.35 -29.34
C THR A 37 47.06 -59.40 -28.14
N CYS A 38 45.87 -59.07 -27.64
CA CYS A 38 45.52 -58.43 -26.38
C CYS A 38 45.56 -56.89 -26.41
N PRO A 39 44.44 -56.19 -26.11
CA PRO A 39 44.50 -54.84 -25.57
C PRO A 39 45.46 -54.91 -24.40
N ASN A 40 46.56 -54.17 -24.46
CA ASN A 40 47.44 -54.07 -23.32
C ASN A 40 46.66 -53.26 -22.27
N PRO A 41 46.24 -53.86 -21.14
CA PRO A 41 45.39 -53.16 -20.17
C PRO A 41 46.13 -52.02 -19.46
N HIS A 42 47.43 -51.86 -19.73
CA HIS A 42 48.31 -50.84 -19.15
C HIS A 42 48.75 -49.77 -20.18
N ASP A 43 48.15 -49.76 -21.38
CA ASP A 43 48.36 -48.77 -22.43
C ASP A 43 47.08 -47.93 -22.54
N SER A 44 46.98 -46.91 -21.69
CA SER A 44 45.75 -46.12 -21.51
C SER A 44 45.44 -45.24 -22.72
N ASN A 45 46.47 -44.77 -23.43
CA ASN A 45 46.31 -43.90 -24.59
C ASN A 45 46.26 -44.67 -25.93
N SER A 46 46.42 -46.00 -25.90
CA SER A 46 46.31 -46.90 -27.04
C SER A 46 47.31 -46.62 -28.17
N ASP A 47 48.49 -46.08 -27.85
CA ASP A 47 49.55 -45.82 -28.83
C ASP A 47 50.42 -47.05 -29.13
N GLY A 48 50.19 -48.16 -28.41
CA GLY A 48 50.88 -49.43 -28.56
C GLY A 48 52.13 -49.57 -27.68
N ALA A 49 52.44 -48.57 -26.83
CA ALA A 49 53.60 -48.57 -25.94
C ALA A 49 53.23 -48.14 -24.51
N VAL A 50 53.66 -48.90 -23.50
CA VAL A 50 53.51 -48.47 -22.09
C VAL A 50 54.68 -47.55 -21.73
N THR A 51 54.40 -46.25 -21.59
CA THR A 51 55.39 -45.20 -21.36
C THR A 51 55.04 -44.34 -20.14
N ILE A 52 55.84 -43.30 -19.89
CA ILE A 52 55.56 -42.30 -18.84
C ILE A 52 54.20 -41.61 -19.07
N ASN A 53 53.72 -41.53 -20.31
CA ASN A 53 52.43 -40.91 -20.62
C ASN A 53 51.28 -41.76 -20.10
N ASP A 54 51.37 -43.09 -20.20
CA ASP A 54 50.38 -44.00 -19.62
C ASP A 54 50.39 -43.97 -18.08
N LEU A 55 51.57 -43.76 -17.49
CA LEU A 55 51.68 -43.51 -16.05
C LEU A 55 51.08 -42.15 -15.66
N LEU A 56 51.24 -41.11 -16.48
CA LEU A 56 50.66 -39.79 -16.23
C LEU A 56 49.13 -39.79 -16.42
N ASP A 57 48.60 -40.55 -17.39
CA ASP A 57 47.17 -40.78 -17.55
C ASP A 57 46.59 -41.53 -16.34
N LEU A 58 47.28 -42.58 -15.88
CA LEU A 58 46.89 -43.31 -14.67
C LEU A 58 46.95 -42.43 -13.41
N LEU A 59 47.99 -41.61 -13.27
CA LEU A 59 48.13 -40.68 -12.14
C LEU A 59 47.16 -39.49 -12.23
N GLY A 60 46.65 -39.16 -13.42
CA GLY A 60 45.54 -38.22 -13.60
C GLY A 60 44.24 -38.72 -12.97
N VAL A 61 44.00 -40.03 -13.01
CA VAL A 61 42.86 -40.70 -12.33
C VAL A 61 43.04 -40.76 -10.81
N PHE A 62 44.28 -40.87 -10.31
CA PHE A 62 44.57 -40.90 -8.86
C PHE A 62 44.90 -39.52 -8.25
N GLY A 63 44.89 -38.46 -9.07
CA GLY A 63 45.08 -37.08 -8.63
C GLY A 63 43.79 -36.34 -8.33
N ASP A 64 42.65 -36.92 -8.73
CA ASP A 64 41.33 -36.40 -8.41
C ASP A 64 40.92 -36.76 -6.98
N THR A 65 40.14 -35.88 -6.39
CA THR A 65 39.52 -36.07 -5.08
C THR A 65 38.05 -36.41 -5.30
N ASP A 66 37.51 -37.29 -4.47
CA ASP A 66 36.07 -37.57 -4.36
C ASP A 66 35.69 -37.07 -2.96
N THR A 67 35.23 -35.82 -2.92
CA THR A 67 35.08 -35.08 -1.66
C THR A 67 33.85 -35.54 -0.86
N ASP A 68 32.78 -35.96 -1.53
CA ASP A 68 31.52 -36.39 -0.89
C ASP A 68 31.37 -37.92 -0.79
N GLY A 69 32.22 -38.69 -1.47
CA GLY A 69 32.28 -40.15 -1.41
C GLY A 69 31.16 -40.84 -2.19
N ASP A 70 30.57 -40.17 -3.19
CA ASP A 70 29.47 -40.72 -3.99
C ASP A 70 29.95 -41.66 -5.12
N GLY A 71 31.27 -41.69 -5.36
CA GLY A 71 31.92 -42.51 -6.37
C GLY A 71 32.13 -41.81 -7.72
N ILE A 72 31.89 -40.51 -7.80
CA ILE A 72 32.23 -39.62 -8.91
C ILE A 72 33.37 -38.70 -8.50
N TRP A 73 34.31 -38.48 -9.41
CA TRP A 73 35.46 -37.61 -9.13
C TRP A 73 35.05 -36.12 -9.25
N ASP A 74 35.56 -35.27 -8.35
CA ASP A 74 35.22 -33.84 -8.27
C ASP A 74 35.40 -33.07 -9.61
N SER A 75 36.28 -33.54 -10.51
CA SER A 75 36.51 -32.93 -11.83
C SER A 75 35.35 -33.11 -12.83
N VAL A 76 34.49 -34.10 -12.59
CA VAL A 76 33.32 -34.44 -13.42
C VAL A 76 32.02 -34.40 -12.63
N ASP A 77 32.10 -34.09 -11.33
CA ASP A 77 30.97 -33.91 -10.44
C ASP A 77 30.47 -32.45 -10.46
N ASN A 78 29.19 -32.26 -10.77
CA ASN A 78 28.59 -30.92 -10.79
C ASN A 78 28.13 -30.47 -9.40
N CYS A 79 27.95 -31.37 -8.43
CA CYS A 79 27.54 -31.05 -7.09
C CYS A 79 28.17 -31.93 -6.00
N ILE A 80 29.35 -31.50 -5.54
CA ILE A 80 30.11 -32.15 -4.46
C ILE A 80 29.66 -31.79 -3.03
N ASP A 81 28.63 -30.94 -2.89
CA ASP A 81 28.20 -30.42 -1.58
C ASP A 81 27.03 -31.24 -1.05
N VAL A 82 27.30 -32.12 -0.07
CA VAL A 82 26.29 -32.95 0.61
C VAL A 82 25.19 -32.14 1.33
N SER A 83 25.40 -30.84 1.51
CA SER A 83 24.38 -29.94 2.10
C SER A 83 23.49 -29.27 1.05
N ALA A 84 23.80 -29.43 -0.24
CA ALA A 84 22.94 -28.97 -1.33
C ALA A 84 21.60 -29.71 -1.28
N CYS A 85 20.52 -29.00 -1.59
CA CYS A 85 19.18 -29.57 -1.52
C CYS A 85 18.87 -30.51 -2.70
N ASN A 86 19.65 -30.44 -3.78
CA ASN A 86 19.61 -31.36 -4.91
C ASN A 86 20.76 -32.38 -4.91
N PHE A 87 21.44 -32.57 -3.77
CA PHE A 87 22.51 -33.57 -3.68
C PHE A 87 21.98 -34.95 -4.10
N ASP A 88 22.63 -35.56 -5.08
CA ASP A 88 22.36 -36.91 -5.60
C ASP A 88 23.71 -37.55 -5.97
N SER A 89 23.79 -38.86 -5.86
CA SER A 89 24.96 -39.71 -6.16
C SER A 89 25.44 -39.72 -7.62
N ASN A 90 24.78 -38.94 -8.50
CA ASN A 90 25.19 -38.73 -9.88
C ASN A 90 24.62 -37.41 -10.42
N PRO A 91 25.15 -36.26 -9.97
CA PRO A 91 24.52 -34.98 -10.24
C PRO A 91 24.78 -34.52 -11.69
N SER A 92 23.71 -34.47 -12.47
CA SER A 92 23.72 -33.93 -13.84
C SER A 92 23.65 -32.40 -13.91
N THR A 93 23.54 -31.73 -12.76
CA THR A 93 23.34 -30.27 -12.63
C THR A 93 24.15 -29.72 -11.45
N PRO A 94 24.56 -28.44 -11.47
CA PRO A 94 25.26 -27.80 -10.36
C PRO A 94 24.51 -27.88 -9.02
N CYS A 95 25.23 -27.76 -7.89
CA CYS A 95 24.59 -27.63 -6.58
C CYS A 95 23.62 -26.45 -6.53
N ILE A 96 22.41 -26.71 -6.05
CA ILE A 96 21.44 -25.70 -5.68
C ILE A 96 21.15 -25.81 -4.18
N TYR A 97 20.78 -24.67 -3.61
CA TYR A 97 20.51 -24.53 -2.18
C TYR A 97 19.08 -24.07 -1.98
N ASN A 98 18.55 -24.30 -0.78
CA ASN A 98 17.29 -23.73 -0.38
C ASN A 98 17.40 -22.20 -0.34
N ASP A 99 16.39 -21.51 -0.84
CA ASP A 99 16.23 -20.09 -0.60
C ASP A 99 15.72 -19.81 0.83
N VAL A 100 15.44 -18.55 1.15
CA VAL A 100 15.07 -18.13 2.51
C VAL A 100 13.75 -18.74 3.00
N ILE A 101 12.85 -19.15 2.11
CA ILE A 101 11.58 -19.83 2.44
C ILE A 101 11.71 -21.37 2.35
N GLY A 102 12.92 -21.90 2.16
CA GLY A 102 13.17 -23.34 2.15
C GLY A 102 12.94 -24.04 0.81
N ILE A 103 12.79 -23.30 -0.30
CA ILE A 103 12.58 -23.87 -1.64
C ILE A 103 13.93 -24.13 -2.33
N CYS A 104 14.15 -25.38 -2.70
CA CYS A 104 15.39 -25.80 -3.37
C CYS A 104 15.54 -25.17 -4.76
N GLY A 105 16.59 -24.36 -4.95
CA GLY A 105 16.82 -23.61 -6.18
C GLY A 105 15.83 -22.45 -6.39
N GLY A 106 15.15 -22.03 -5.32
CA GLY A 106 14.26 -20.88 -5.35
C GLY A 106 15.00 -19.54 -5.47
N VAL A 107 14.26 -18.48 -5.78
CA VAL A 107 14.80 -17.12 -6.05
C VAL A 107 14.45 -16.11 -4.97
N CYS A 108 13.86 -16.57 -3.85
CA CYS A 108 13.41 -15.72 -2.77
C CYS A 108 14.59 -15.01 -2.10
N ALA A 109 14.57 -13.67 -2.12
CA ALA A 109 15.65 -12.87 -1.55
C ALA A 109 15.44 -12.52 -0.07
N GLY A 110 14.20 -12.56 0.42
CA GLY A 110 13.81 -12.21 1.79
C GLY A 110 12.45 -12.80 2.16
N ASP A 111 12.30 -13.13 3.44
CA ASP A 111 11.08 -13.51 4.14
C ASP A 111 11.20 -12.88 5.54
N SER A 112 10.78 -11.63 5.63
CA SER A 112 11.11 -10.76 6.76
C SER A 112 10.32 -11.09 8.03
N ASP A 113 9.13 -11.68 7.90
CA ASP A 113 8.26 -12.06 9.02
C ASP A 113 8.19 -13.58 9.25
N GLY A 114 8.73 -14.38 8.33
CA GLY A 114 8.90 -15.83 8.49
C GLY A 114 7.64 -16.62 8.20
N ASP A 115 6.71 -16.09 7.40
CA ASP A 115 5.44 -16.74 7.09
C ASP A 115 5.53 -17.72 5.90
N GLY A 116 6.70 -17.78 5.24
CA GLY A 116 6.98 -18.63 4.11
C GLY A 116 6.59 -18.04 2.75
N ILE A 117 6.28 -16.73 2.69
CA ILE A 117 6.04 -15.95 1.48
C ILE A 117 7.22 -15.01 1.26
N CYS A 118 7.66 -14.84 0.00
CA CYS A 118 8.76 -13.93 -0.30
C CYS A 118 8.33 -12.46 -0.19
N ASP A 119 9.18 -11.60 0.38
CA ASP A 119 8.90 -10.16 0.58
C ASP A 119 8.46 -9.42 -0.71
N ASP A 120 8.88 -9.89 -1.90
CA ASP A 120 8.52 -9.29 -3.19
C ASP A 120 7.14 -9.71 -3.73
N VAL A 121 6.55 -10.76 -3.17
CA VAL A 121 5.19 -11.23 -3.47
C VAL A 121 4.26 -11.13 -2.25
N ASP A 122 4.80 -10.89 -1.07
CA ASP A 122 4.05 -10.73 0.16
C ASP A 122 3.34 -9.37 0.21
N THR A 123 2.02 -9.44 0.31
CA THR A 123 1.17 -8.25 0.46
C THR A 123 1.17 -7.68 1.87
N CYS A 124 1.64 -8.45 2.86
CA CYS A 124 1.75 -8.04 4.24
C CYS A 124 2.98 -8.61 4.94
N VAL A 125 4.09 -7.89 4.85
CA VAL A 125 5.27 -8.18 5.67
C VAL A 125 4.99 -7.80 7.12
N GLY A 126 4.60 -8.79 7.94
CA GLY A 126 4.26 -8.67 9.35
C GLY A 126 3.05 -9.54 9.74
N ILE A 127 2.08 -8.94 10.42
CA ILE A 127 0.88 -9.66 10.85
C ILE A 127 -0.36 -8.88 10.41
N LEU A 128 -1.28 -9.56 9.74
CA LEU A 128 -2.63 -9.06 9.50
C LEU A 128 -3.40 -9.03 10.82
N ASP A 129 -3.99 -7.89 11.14
CA ASP A 129 -4.92 -7.79 12.28
C ASP A 129 -6.29 -8.43 11.95
N GLU A 130 -7.21 -8.48 12.93
CA GLU A 130 -8.58 -9.00 12.73
C GLU A 130 -9.41 -8.18 11.72
N CYS A 131 -8.90 -7.02 11.31
CA CYS A 131 -9.48 -6.16 10.28
C CYS A 131 -8.88 -6.39 8.89
N GLY A 132 -7.93 -7.32 8.75
CA GLY A 132 -7.26 -7.62 7.49
C GLY A 132 -6.30 -6.50 7.05
N ILE A 133 -5.85 -5.65 7.97
CA ILE A 133 -4.90 -4.58 7.70
C ILE A 133 -3.52 -5.03 8.16
N CYS A 134 -2.55 -4.92 7.25
CA CYS A 134 -1.18 -5.30 7.56
C CYS A 134 -0.56 -4.39 8.62
N ASN A 135 -0.05 -4.98 9.72
CA ASN A 135 0.45 -4.24 10.87
C ASN A 135 -0.55 -3.16 11.35
N GLY A 136 -1.83 -3.46 11.23
CA GLY A 136 -2.92 -2.53 11.48
C GLY A 136 -3.15 -2.23 12.96
N PRO A 137 -4.00 -1.22 13.25
CA PRO A 137 -4.31 -0.82 14.62
C PRO A 137 -5.19 -1.84 15.37
N GLY A 138 -5.73 -2.84 14.68
CA GLY A 138 -6.73 -3.76 15.22
C GLY A 138 -8.14 -3.16 15.25
N PRO A 139 -9.13 -3.96 15.68
CA PRO A 139 -10.52 -3.53 15.76
C PRO A 139 -10.75 -2.48 16.85
N SER A 140 -11.62 -1.51 16.57
CA SER A 140 -11.99 -0.44 17.51
C SER A 140 -12.84 -0.96 18.67
N SER A 141 -13.62 -2.01 18.41
CA SER A 141 -14.37 -2.75 19.42
C SER A 141 -14.68 -4.17 18.93
N PHE A 142 -15.07 -5.03 19.86
CA PHE A 142 -15.54 -6.38 19.54
C PHE A 142 -16.78 -6.71 20.37
N THR A 143 -17.61 -7.61 19.85
CA THR A 143 -18.77 -8.16 20.55
C THR A 143 -18.64 -9.67 20.62
N ILE A 144 -18.88 -10.24 21.81
CA ILE A 144 -18.98 -11.69 21.97
C ILE A 144 -20.40 -12.08 21.54
N GLU A 145 -20.50 -12.80 20.42
CA GLU A 145 -21.78 -13.27 19.91
C GLU A 145 -22.26 -14.50 20.70
N SER A 146 -21.35 -15.44 20.98
CA SER A 146 -21.66 -16.62 21.77
C SER A 146 -20.43 -17.21 22.44
N ILE A 147 -20.66 -17.93 23.55
CA ILE A 147 -19.68 -18.75 24.23
C ILE A 147 -20.28 -20.15 24.34
N THR A 148 -19.66 -21.14 23.71
CA THR A 148 -20.06 -22.55 23.75
C THR A 148 -19.07 -23.31 24.63
N ILE A 149 -19.54 -23.84 25.76
CA ILE A 149 -18.71 -24.68 26.64
C ILE A 149 -18.93 -26.14 26.26
N LEU A 150 -17.83 -26.84 25.97
CA LEU A 150 -17.82 -28.25 25.63
C LEU A 150 -17.55 -29.06 26.88
N TYR A 151 -18.43 -30.01 27.16
CA TYR A 151 -18.28 -30.96 28.25
C TYR A 151 -18.08 -32.36 27.69
N ASP A 152 -17.21 -33.12 28.34
CA ASP A 152 -17.14 -34.57 28.19
C ASP A 152 -17.51 -35.24 29.51
N SER A 153 -17.85 -36.51 29.46
CA SER A 153 -18.23 -37.27 30.64
C SER A 153 -17.75 -38.70 30.59
N ILE A 154 -17.25 -39.19 31.72
CA ILE A 154 -16.89 -40.58 31.92
C ILE A 154 -17.68 -41.16 33.08
N TYR A 155 -18.27 -42.34 32.89
CA TYR A 155 -18.98 -43.04 33.95
C TYR A 155 -17.98 -43.80 34.83
N ALA A 156 -18.03 -43.55 36.14
CA ALA A 156 -17.16 -44.14 37.14
C ALA A 156 -17.92 -45.20 37.95
N GLU A 157 -17.83 -46.46 37.54
CA GLU A 157 -18.53 -47.60 38.16
C GLU A 157 -18.24 -47.74 39.67
N ALA A 158 -17.02 -47.42 40.11
CA ALA A 158 -16.61 -47.55 41.50
C ALA A 158 -17.42 -46.66 42.48
N ILE A 159 -18.04 -45.60 41.96
CA ILE A 159 -18.87 -44.66 42.73
C ILE A 159 -20.29 -44.53 42.17
N ASP A 160 -20.63 -45.35 41.16
CA ASP A 160 -21.92 -45.34 40.45
C ASP A 160 -22.37 -43.93 40.03
N ASN A 161 -21.47 -43.18 39.37
CA ASN A 161 -21.77 -41.80 38.98
C ASN A 161 -21.04 -41.37 37.71
N TRP A 162 -21.57 -40.36 37.01
CA TRP A 162 -20.90 -39.69 35.89
C TRP A 162 -19.99 -38.58 36.40
N LEU A 163 -18.74 -38.60 35.96
CA LEU A 163 -17.80 -37.50 36.10
C LEU A 163 -17.88 -36.65 34.83
N VAL A 164 -18.47 -35.46 34.93
CA VAL A 164 -18.53 -34.48 33.85
C VAL A 164 -17.40 -33.49 34.04
N PHE A 165 -16.63 -33.21 32.99
CA PHE A 165 -15.55 -32.24 33.02
C PHE A 165 -15.54 -31.40 31.74
N GLU A 166 -15.06 -30.18 31.86
CA GLU A 166 -14.93 -29.26 30.75
C GLU A 166 -13.76 -29.70 29.86
N VAL A 167 -13.98 -29.78 28.55
CA VAL A 167 -12.97 -30.16 27.55
C VAL A 167 -12.61 -29.04 26.60
N GLY A 168 -13.37 -27.94 26.60
CA GLY A 168 -13.04 -26.78 25.80
C GLY A 168 -14.10 -25.69 25.88
N VAL A 169 -13.72 -24.53 25.35
CA VAL A 169 -14.60 -23.38 25.16
C VAL A 169 -14.39 -22.88 23.74
N ASP A 170 -15.47 -22.61 23.03
CA ASP A 170 -15.48 -21.95 21.73
C ASP A 170 -16.20 -20.61 21.86
N THR A 171 -15.53 -19.53 21.44
CA THR A 171 -16.06 -18.17 21.56
C THR A 171 -16.15 -17.55 20.17
N ILE A 172 -17.36 -17.19 19.77
CA ILE A 172 -17.60 -16.48 18.51
C ILE A 172 -17.57 -14.99 18.80
N MET A 173 -16.70 -14.26 18.11
CA MET A 173 -16.50 -12.82 18.23
C MET A 173 -16.78 -12.14 16.89
N SER A 174 -17.45 -11.00 16.94
CA SER A 174 -17.56 -10.07 15.82
C SER A 174 -16.72 -8.83 16.09
N TYR A 175 -15.95 -8.38 15.11
CA TYR A 175 -15.08 -7.22 15.23
C TYR A 175 -15.69 -6.02 14.50
N VAL A 176 -15.58 -4.83 15.11
CA VAL A 176 -15.85 -3.57 14.45
C VAL A 176 -14.51 -2.97 14.06
N CYS A 177 -14.29 -2.87 12.76
CA CYS A 177 -13.10 -2.28 12.17
C CYS A 177 -13.49 -0.90 11.68
N ASP A 178 -13.11 0.13 12.44
CA ASP A 178 -13.28 1.50 11.97
C ASP A 178 -12.44 1.65 10.71
N PRO A 179 -12.95 2.32 9.66
CA PRO A 179 -12.16 2.56 8.46
C PRO A 179 -10.89 3.31 8.87
N VAL A 180 -9.74 2.64 8.74
CA VAL A 180 -8.45 3.30 8.87
C VAL A 180 -8.34 4.21 7.67
N PHE A 181 -8.35 5.51 7.92
CA PHE A 181 -8.12 6.49 6.88
C PHE A 181 -6.69 6.28 6.34
N ALA A 182 -6.56 5.58 5.21
CA ALA A 182 -5.28 5.29 4.58
C ALA A 182 -4.94 6.38 3.57
N ALA A 183 -5.94 6.80 2.78
CA ALA A 183 -5.80 7.83 1.78
C ALA A 183 -7.08 8.65 1.60
N CYS A 184 -6.95 9.82 0.96
CA CYS A 184 -8.09 10.61 0.54
C CYS A 184 -8.99 9.85 -0.42
N GLY A 185 -10.29 9.89 -0.16
CA GLY A 185 -11.28 9.02 -0.79
C GLY A 185 -11.85 8.00 0.19
N ASP A 186 -11.11 7.64 1.24
CA ASP A 186 -11.61 6.81 2.32
C ASP A 186 -12.58 7.59 3.23
N LEU A 187 -13.42 6.85 3.94
CA LEU A 187 -14.30 7.41 4.97
C LEU A 187 -13.47 7.82 6.20
N VAL A 188 -13.88 8.90 6.85
CA VAL A 188 -13.36 9.32 8.16
C VAL A 188 -14.47 9.34 9.17
N THR A 189 -14.37 8.49 10.18
CA THR A 189 -15.33 8.46 11.29
C THR A 189 -15.08 9.63 12.25
N HIS A 190 -16.14 10.37 12.56
CA HIS A 190 -16.13 11.42 13.57
C HIS A 190 -17.50 11.54 14.24
N ASP A 191 -17.53 11.43 15.58
CA ASP A 191 -18.75 11.46 16.40
C ASP A 191 -19.83 10.45 15.96
N GLY A 192 -19.39 9.23 15.62
CA GLY A 192 -20.29 8.14 15.19
C GLY A 192 -20.88 8.33 13.80
N TYR A 193 -20.36 9.26 13.00
CA TYR A 193 -20.72 9.45 11.59
C TYR A 193 -19.50 9.31 10.69
N ASP A 194 -19.66 8.61 9.57
CA ASP A 194 -18.62 8.42 8.58
C ASP A 194 -18.71 9.49 7.49
N TYR A 195 -17.74 10.40 7.47
CA TYR A 195 -17.65 11.47 6.49
C TYR A 195 -16.93 10.98 5.23
N SER A 196 -17.53 11.25 4.08
CA SER A 196 -16.84 11.07 2.80
C SER A 196 -15.74 12.12 2.61
N THR A 197 -14.62 11.72 2.00
CA THR A 197 -13.48 12.60 1.72
C THR A 197 -13.12 12.63 0.24
N VAL A 198 -12.43 13.69 -0.17
CA VAL A 198 -11.96 13.87 -1.54
C VAL A 198 -10.61 14.58 -1.57
N LEU A 199 -9.72 14.11 -2.45
CA LEU A 199 -8.45 14.78 -2.72
C LEU A 199 -8.67 15.93 -3.73
N ILE A 200 -8.30 17.15 -3.36
CA ILE A 200 -8.36 18.33 -4.24
C ILE A 200 -6.99 19.00 -4.28
N GLY A 201 -6.27 18.81 -5.38
CA GLY A 201 -4.84 19.11 -5.42
C GLY A 201 -4.10 18.17 -4.47
N ASP A 202 -3.38 18.74 -3.51
CA ASP A 202 -2.64 17.99 -2.51
C ASP A 202 -3.39 17.92 -1.15
N GLN A 203 -4.54 18.57 -1.04
CA GLN A 203 -5.30 18.64 0.22
C GLN A 203 -6.47 17.66 0.26
N CYS A 204 -6.66 17.05 1.42
CA CYS A 204 -7.78 16.17 1.69
C CYS A 204 -8.96 16.93 2.30
N TRP A 205 -10.13 16.87 1.68
CA TRP A 205 -11.30 17.62 2.14
C TRP A 205 -12.44 16.68 2.49
N PHE A 206 -13.23 17.04 3.51
CA PHE A 206 -14.58 16.50 3.63
C PHE A 206 -15.38 16.86 2.36
N SER A 207 -15.96 15.85 1.72
CA SER A 207 -16.84 16.03 0.56
C SER A 207 -18.28 16.32 0.96
N GLU A 208 -18.60 16.42 2.25
CA GLU A 208 -19.88 16.92 2.76
C GLU A 208 -19.70 17.92 3.92
N ASN A 209 -20.76 18.68 4.24
CA ASN A 209 -20.71 19.65 5.34
C ASN A 209 -20.56 18.92 6.69
N CYS A 210 -19.85 19.53 7.64
CA CYS A 210 -19.73 18.98 8.99
C CYS A 210 -21.12 18.89 9.67
N ARG A 211 -21.33 17.78 10.40
CA ARG A 211 -22.61 17.45 11.06
C ARG A 211 -22.47 17.27 12.57
N TYR A 212 -21.26 17.46 13.11
CA TYR A 212 -20.97 17.38 14.53
C TYR A 212 -21.86 18.36 15.31
N LEU A 213 -22.70 17.84 16.21
CA LEU A 213 -23.75 18.59 16.88
C LEU A 213 -23.82 18.27 18.38
N PRO A 214 -22.89 18.81 19.20
CA PRO A 214 -22.85 18.53 20.63
C PRO A 214 -24.05 19.11 21.39
N ASN A 215 -24.58 20.24 20.91
CA ASN A 215 -25.82 20.86 21.36
C ASN A 215 -26.44 21.63 20.20
N VAL A 216 -27.72 22.02 20.30
CA VAL A 216 -28.41 22.82 19.29
C VAL A 216 -29.06 24.05 19.91
N SER A 217 -29.06 25.15 19.17
CA SER A 217 -29.53 26.46 19.62
C SER A 217 -30.61 27.01 18.70
N PRO A 218 -31.61 27.74 19.24
CA PRO A 218 -32.57 28.45 18.40
C PRO A 218 -31.89 29.58 17.62
N SER A 219 -32.44 29.95 16.46
CA SER A 219 -31.91 31.05 15.64
C SER A 219 -31.88 32.42 16.34
N SER A 220 -32.65 32.59 17.43
CA SER A 220 -32.62 33.80 18.25
C SER A 220 -31.34 33.92 19.09
N ALA A 221 -30.61 32.82 19.33
CA ALA A 221 -29.32 32.85 20.00
C ALA A 221 -28.25 33.31 19.01
N SER A 222 -27.43 34.27 19.39
CA SER A 222 -26.33 34.79 18.55
C SER A 222 -25.28 35.44 19.44
N SER A 223 -24.01 35.18 19.15
CA SER A 223 -22.89 35.77 19.88
C SER A 223 -21.64 35.81 19.02
N TYR A 224 -20.78 36.78 19.31
CA TYR A 224 -19.44 36.91 18.71
C TYR A 224 -18.37 36.11 19.47
N THR A 225 -18.70 35.59 20.66
CA THR A 225 -17.72 34.95 21.57
C THR A 225 -18.21 33.65 22.19
N ILE A 226 -19.51 33.34 22.12
CA ILE A 226 -20.09 32.10 22.64
C ILE A 226 -20.40 31.18 21.45
N PRO A 227 -19.99 29.91 21.47
CA PRO A 227 -20.28 28.97 20.40
C PRO A 227 -21.77 28.64 20.34
N TYR A 228 -22.31 28.65 19.12
CA TYR A 228 -23.69 28.26 18.82
C TYR A 228 -23.74 27.41 17.56
N TYR A 229 -24.64 26.44 17.60
CA TYR A 229 -24.85 25.42 16.58
C TYR A 229 -26.32 25.44 16.20
N TYR A 230 -26.61 25.46 14.90
CA TYR A 230 -27.96 25.58 14.37
C TYR A 230 -28.21 24.49 13.34
N VAL A 231 -29.46 24.04 13.28
CA VAL A 231 -29.99 23.24 12.19
C VAL A 231 -31.03 24.10 11.48
N TYR A 232 -30.95 24.20 10.16
CA TYR A 232 -31.82 25.08 9.39
C TYR A 232 -33.30 24.78 9.67
N ASP A 233 -34.10 25.82 9.92
CA ASP A 233 -35.52 25.77 10.33
C ASP A 233 -35.82 25.06 11.66
N TYR A 234 -34.81 24.72 12.45
CA TYR A 234 -35.01 24.16 13.79
C TYR A 234 -34.77 25.22 14.87
N ASN A 235 -35.77 25.46 15.72
CA ASN A 235 -35.72 26.46 16.80
C ASN A 235 -35.82 25.84 18.22
N GLY A 236 -35.61 24.53 18.34
CA GLY A 236 -35.56 23.84 19.63
C GLY A 236 -34.14 23.80 20.24
N THR A 237 -34.01 23.08 21.35
CA THR A 237 -32.73 22.81 22.02
C THR A 237 -32.44 21.30 22.16
N ASP A 238 -33.32 20.45 21.63
CA ASP A 238 -33.19 19.00 21.67
C ASP A 238 -32.40 18.50 20.45
N VAL A 239 -31.25 17.86 20.70
CA VAL A 239 -30.35 17.37 19.63
C VAL A 239 -30.99 16.24 18.85
N THR A 240 -31.62 15.27 19.51
CA THR A 240 -32.27 14.10 18.87
C THR A 240 -33.38 14.55 17.91
N ALA A 241 -34.18 15.53 18.31
CA ALA A 241 -35.20 16.09 17.45
C ALA A 241 -34.59 16.86 16.26
N ALA A 242 -33.48 17.58 16.47
CA ALA A 242 -32.79 18.30 15.41
C ALA A 242 -32.14 17.36 14.37
N THR A 243 -31.47 16.30 14.82
CA THR A 243 -30.80 15.32 13.95
C THR A 243 -31.78 14.48 13.13
N SER A 244 -33.03 14.39 13.58
CA SER A 244 -34.12 13.72 12.85
C SER A 244 -34.74 14.58 11.73
N THR A 245 -34.31 15.84 11.55
CA THR A 245 -34.85 16.73 10.51
C THR A 245 -34.24 16.47 9.14
N ALA A 246 -35.00 16.72 8.07
CA ALA A 246 -34.52 16.60 6.69
C ALA A 246 -33.39 17.61 6.38
N ASN A 247 -33.47 18.81 6.96
CA ASN A 247 -32.44 19.83 6.79
C ASN A 247 -31.11 19.43 7.42
N TYR A 248 -31.14 18.80 8.61
CA TYR A 248 -29.92 18.21 9.19
C TYR A 248 -29.35 17.16 8.26
N SER A 249 -30.14 16.19 7.81
CA SER A 249 -29.69 15.11 6.93
C SER A 249 -29.13 15.63 5.59
N THR A 250 -29.72 16.67 5.02
CA THR A 250 -29.30 17.21 3.72
C THR A 250 -28.12 18.16 3.85
N TYR A 251 -28.23 19.21 4.67
CA TYR A 251 -27.29 20.33 4.68
C TYR A 251 -26.28 20.31 5.83
N GLY A 252 -26.49 19.46 6.84
CA GLY A 252 -25.66 19.38 8.03
C GLY A 252 -25.97 20.49 9.03
N VAL A 253 -24.92 20.97 9.70
CA VAL A 253 -25.02 21.96 10.77
C VAL A 253 -24.46 23.31 10.32
N LEU A 254 -25.05 24.38 10.85
CA LEU A 254 -24.57 25.74 10.72
C LEU A 254 -23.94 26.17 12.04
N TYR A 255 -22.73 26.71 11.98
CA TYR A 255 -21.92 27.05 13.14
C TYR A 255 -21.65 28.54 13.13
N ASN A 256 -21.73 29.21 14.28
CA ASN A 256 -21.10 30.52 14.36
C ASN A 256 -19.58 30.40 14.41
N TRP A 257 -18.86 31.51 14.19
CA TRP A 257 -17.41 31.44 14.11
C TRP A 257 -16.75 30.95 15.41
N PRO A 258 -17.19 31.36 16.62
CA PRO A 258 -16.70 30.74 17.86
C PRO A 258 -16.89 29.22 17.89
N ALA A 259 -18.01 28.69 17.38
CA ALA A 259 -18.25 27.25 17.35
C ALA A 259 -17.26 26.51 16.46
N ILE A 260 -16.92 26.99 15.26
CA ILE A 260 -15.90 26.33 14.42
C ILE A 260 -14.49 26.39 15.03
N MET A 261 -14.26 27.25 16.02
CA MET A 261 -12.96 27.36 16.70
C MET A 261 -12.88 26.47 17.95
N GLU A 262 -13.96 25.80 18.33
CA GLU A 262 -13.95 24.85 19.44
C GLU A 262 -13.10 23.61 19.09
N PRO A 263 -12.41 23.01 20.08
CA PRO A 263 -11.71 21.76 19.85
C PRO A 263 -12.70 20.63 19.52
N GLY A 264 -12.32 19.76 18.59
CA GLY A 264 -13.10 18.58 18.24
C GLY A 264 -14.22 18.80 17.22
N ILE A 265 -14.31 19.97 16.56
CA ILE A 265 -15.20 20.15 15.39
C ILE A 265 -14.75 19.27 14.20
N CYS A 266 -13.45 19.02 14.11
CA CYS A 266 -12.86 18.11 13.15
C CYS A 266 -12.22 16.92 13.89
N PRO A 267 -12.17 15.73 13.27
CA PRO A 267 -11.44 14.59 13.82
C PRO A 267 -9.95 14.88 13.98
N SER A 268 -9.26 14.04 14.76
CA SER A 268 -7.82 14.16 14.99
C SER A 268 -7.04 14.19 13.68
N ASN A 269 -6.03 15.06 13.60
CA ASN A 269 -5.24 15.33 12.39
C ASN A 269 -6.01 15.98 11.22
N TRP A 270 -7.22 16.49 11.47
CA TRP A 270 -7.95 17.36 10.56
C TRP A 270 -8.19 18.72 11.21
N HIS A 271 -8.33 19.78 10.41
CA HIS A 271 -8.59 21.13 10.90
C HIS A 271 -9.65 21.87 10.09
N ILE A 272 -10.17 22.96 10.65
CA ILE A 272 -11.06 23.88 9.93
C ILE A 272 -10.23 24.73 8.98
N PRO A 273 -10.59 24.79 7.69
CA PRO A 273 -9.77 25.40 6.65
C PRO A 273 -9.47 26.86 6.93
N THR A 274 -8.18 27.18 6.87
CA THR A 274 -7.69 28.55 6.87
C THR A 274 -8.01 29.23 5.55
N ASP A 275 -7.82 30.55 5.50
CA ASP A 275 -8.00 31.30 4.26
C ASP A 275 -6.97 30.89 3.20
N LEU A 276 -5.83 30.35 3.63
CA LEU A 276 -4.80 29.83 2.75
C LEU A 276 -5.20 28.46 2.17
N ASP A 277 -5.77 27.57 2.97
CA ASP A 277 -6.21 26.23 2.50
C ASP A 277 -7.24 26.36 1.37
N TRP A 278 -8.21 27.25 1.55
CA TRP A 278 -9.16 27.56 0.49
C TRP A 278 -8.51 28.12 -0.77
N GLN A 279 -7.51 29.00 -0.65
CA GLN A 279 -6.80 29.55 -1.81
C GLN A 279 -6.01 28.46 -2.53
N THR A 280 -5.38 27.55 -1.79
CA THR A 280 -4.68 26.38 -2.33
C THR A 280 -5.63 25.49 -3.11
N MET A 281 -6.80 25.16 -2.54
CA MET A 281 -7.86 24.42 -3.25
C MET A 281 -8.33 25.17 -4.50
N GLU A 282 -8.64 26.47 -4.41
CA GLU A 282 -9.10 27.26 -5.55
C GLU A 282 -8.06 27.25 -6.70
N MET A 283 -6.77 27.35 -6.36
CA MET A 283 -5.68 27.29 -7.34
C MET A 283 -5.50 25.90 -7.96
N SER A 284 -5.67 24.82 -7.19
CA SER A 284 -5.61 23.45 -7.74
C SER A 284 -6.76 23.15 -8.70
N LEU A 285 -7.88 23.87 -8.55
CA LEU A 285 -9.01 23.88 -9.49
C LEU A 285 -8.82 24.84 -10.68
N GLY A 286 -7.62 25.40 -10.85
CA GLY A 286 -7.25 26.23 -12.01
C GLY A 286 -7.42 27.73 -11.83
N MET A 287 -7.71 28.23 -10.61
CA MET A 287 -7.71 29.67 -10.34
C MET A 287 -6.26 30.22 -10.38
N SER A 288 -6.07 31.41 -10.94
CA SER A 288 -4.76 32.06 -10.90
C SER A 288 -4.41 32.53 -9.49
N ALA A 289 -3.13 32.56 -9.13
CA ALA A 289 -2.69 33.09 -7.83
C ALA A 289 -3.11 34.56 -7.60
N ALA A 290 -3.20 35.35 -8.66
CA ALA A 290 -3.67 36.73 -8.58
C ALA A 290 -5.15 36.80 -8.21
N ASP A 291 -5.99 35.93 -8.80
CA ASP A 291 -7.41 35.86 -8.46
C ASP A 291 -7.62 35.25 -7.06
N ALA A 292 -6.86 34.22 -6.70
CA ALA A 292 -6.94 33.53 -5.41
C ALA A 292 -6.65 34.45 -4.22
N THR A 293 -5.89 35.53 -4.39
CA THR A 293 -5.65 36.52 -3.31
C THR A 293 -6.69 37.65 -3.27
N GLY A 294 -7.49 37.82 -4.32
CA GLY A 294 -8.52 38.85 -4.43
C GLY A 294 -9.70 38.67 -3.46
N THR A 295 -10.58 39.68 -3.41
CA THR A 295 -11.91 39.59 -2.77
C THR A 295 -12.99 39.74 -3.84
N GLY A 296 -14.22 39.33 -3.53
CA GLY A 296 -15.33 39.33 -4.50
C GLY A 296 -15.45 38.01 -5.26
N TRP A 297 -16.21 38.03 -6.36
CA TRP A 297 -16.39 36.89 -7.26
C TRP A 297 -15.13 36.66 -8.10
N ARG A 298 -14.53 35.47 -7.99
CA ARG A 298 -13.20 35.17 -8.52
C ARG A 298 -13.18 33.84 -9.24
N GLY A 299 -12.16 33.68 -10.09
CA GLY A 299 -11.94 32.51 -10.91
C GLY A 299 -12.66 32.55 -12.25
N THR A 300 -12.85 31.37 -12.83
CA THR A 300 -13.52 31.15 -14.12
C THR A 300 -14.79 30.35 -13.94
N ASP A 301 -14.69 29.23 -13.22
CA ASP A 301 -15.73 28.23 -13.06
C ASP A 301 -15.56 27.40 -11.76
N GLN A 302 -14.63 27.76 -10.88
CA GLN A 302 -14.34 27.01 -9.64
C GLN A 302 -15.58 26.85 -8.76
N GLY A 303 -16.48 27.84 -8.76
CA GLY A 303 -17.76 27.73 -8.07
C GLY A 303 -18.63 26.61 -8.65
N ALA A 304 -18.71 26.49 -9.98
CA ALA A 304 -19.42 25.37 -10.61
C ALA A 304 -18.74 24.02 -10.33
N GLN A 305 -17.41 23.96 -10.34
CA GLN A 305 -16.64 22.76 -10.02
C GLN A 305 -16.87 22.27 -8.58
N MET A 306 -17.05 23.19 -7.63
CA MET A 306 -17.27 22.90 -6.21
C MET A 306 -18.73 22.62 -5.83
N LYS A 307 -19.70 23.21 -6.53
CA LYS A 307 -21.13 23.02 -6.24
C LYS A 307 -21.56 21.57 -6.48
N SER A 308 -22.48 21.07 -5.64
CA SER A 308 -23.17 19.80 -5.84
C SER A 308 -23.95 19.75 -7.15
N THR A 309 -24.23 18.53 -7.64
CA THR A 309 -25.00 18.27 -8.88
C THR A 309 -26.52 18.35 -8.69
N ALA A 310 -26.99 18.63 -7.47
CA ALA A 310 -28.39 18.75 -7.08
C ALA A 310 -28.55 19.79 -5.95
N GLU A 311 -29.80 20.04 -5.52
CA GLU A 311 -30.21 20.94 -4.43
C GLU A 311 -30.16 22.45 -4.72
N TRP A 312 -29.58 22.88 -5.85
CA TRP A 312 -29.54 24.31 -6.19
C TRP A 312 -30.84 24.76 -6.85
N LEU A 313 -31.27 25.97 -6.47
CA LEU A 313 -32.46 26.60 -7.01
C LEU A 313 -32.48 26.60 -8.54
N TYR A 314 -33.66 26.34 -9.11
CA TYR A 314 -33.88 26.21 -10.56
C TYR A 314 -33.03 25.14 -11.25
N ASN A 315 -32.47 24.18 -10.50
CA ASN A 315 -31.54 23.17 -10.99
C ASN A 315 -30.28 23.77 -11.66
N ILE A 316 -29.86 24.97 -11.24
CA ILE A 316 -28.60 25.58 -11.69
C ILE A 316 -27.44 25.01 -10.84
N ASN A 317 -27.31 23.70 -10.94
CA ASN A 317 -26.38 22.89 -10.17
C ASN A 317 -24.94 23.10 -10.64
N GLY A 318 -23.99 22.67 -9.81
CA GLY A 318 -22.60 22.55 -10.20
C GLY A 318 -22.33 21.35 -11.09
N THR A 319 -21.10 21.32 -11.61
CA THR A 319 -20.55 20.11 -12.24
C THR A 319 -20.03 19.12 -11.20
N ASN A 320 -19.72 19.60 -9.98
CA ASN A 320 -19.07 18.85 -8.91
C ASN A 320 -17.79 18.11 -9.35
N SER A 321 -17.07 18.64 -10.34
CA SER A 321 -15.88 17.98 -10.88
C SER A 321 -14.73 17.92 -9.88
N SER A 322 -14.76 18.72 -8.81
CA SER A 322 -13.80 18.62 -7.70
C SER A 322 -14.17 17.56 -6.67
N GLY A 323 -15.40 17.02 -6.70
CA GLY A 323 -15.96 16.14 -5.67
C GLY A 323 -16.24 16.82 -4.32
N PHE A 324 -16.01 18.13 -4.20
CA PHE A 324 -16.23 18.88 -2.95
C PHE A 324 -17.70 18.87 -2.49
N THR A 325 -18.65 18.76 -3.41
CA THR A 325 -20.11 18.67 -3.17
C THR A 325 -20.61 19.78 -2.23
N GLY A 326 -20.34 21.03 -2.61
CA GLY A 326 -20.83 22.21 -1.89
C GLY A 326 -22.35 22.34 -2.03
N LEU A 327 -23.05 22.33 -0.91
CA LEU A 327 -24.52 22.39 -0.85
C LEU A 327 -25.02 23.81 -0.53
N PRO A 328 -26.20 24.21 -1.04
CA PRO A 328 -26.80 25.51 -0.75
C PRO A 328 -27.55 25.53 0.58
N GLY A 329 -26.83 25.30 1.68
CA GLY A 329 -27.41 25.21 3.04
C GLY A 329 -27.89 26.54 3.64
N GLY A 330 -27.74 27.67 2.93
CA GLY A 330 -28.09 28.99 3.43
C GLY A 330 -27.26 29.40 4.65
N TYR A 331 -27.86 30.19 5.53
CA TYR A 331 -27.25 30.58 6.80
C TYR A 331 -28.25 30.84 7.90
N ALA A 332 -27.74 30.85 9.14
CA ALA A 332 -28.45 31.29 10.32
C ALA A 332 -28.00 32.71 10.70
N TYR A 333 -28.93 33.54 11.14
CA TYR A 333 -28.64 34.85 11.72
C TYR A 333 -29.52 35.07 12.93
N SER A 334 -29.22 36.12 13.71
CA SER A 334 -30.02 36.47 14.88
C SER A 334 -31.48 36.71 14.51
N GLY A 335 -32.33 35.72 14.80
CA GLY A 335 -33.78 35.77 14.57
C GLY A 335 -34.28 34.98 13.36
N GLY A 336 -33.44 34.23 12.63
CA GLY A 336 -33.94 33.35 11.58
C GLY A 336 -32.88 32.64 10.74
N PHE A 337 -33.35 32.09 9.62
CA PHE A 337 -32.57 31.42 8.61
C PHE A 337 -32.93 31.98 7.24
N ASP A 338 -31.98 32.01 6.31
CA ASP A 338 -32.21 32.57 4.98
C ASP A 338 -31.32 31.90 3.91
N TYR A 339 -31.68 32.06 2.64
CA TYR A 339 -30.93 31.65 1.44
C TYR A 339 -30.65 30.15 1.26
N ILE A 340 -31.40 29.25 1.90
CA ILE A 340 -31.38 27.82 1.53
C ILE A 340 -31.72 27.64 0.06
N GLU A 341 -31.08 26.71 -0.64
CA GLU A 341 -31.15 26.49 -2.10
C GLU A 341 -30.51 27.60 -2.96
N TYR A 342 -30.29 28.81 -2.42
CA TYR A 342 -29.68 29.94 -3.15
C TYR A 342 -28.15 29.99 -2.98
N VAL A 343 -27.64 29.79 -1.77
CA VAL A 343 -26.22 30.02 -1.45
C VAL A 343 -25.70 28.97 -0.45
N GLY A 344 -24.49 28.47 -0.70
CA GLY A 344 -23.71 27.69 0.26
C GLY A 344 -22.65 28.58 0.89
N TYR A 345 -22.79 28.88 2.18
CA TYR A 345 -21.81 29.66 2.94
C TYR A 345 -20.85 28.74 3.68
N LEU A 346 -19.55 28.95 3.52
CA LEU A 346 -18.50 28.13 4.08
C LEU A 346 -17.54 28.99 4.89
N TRP A 347 -17.31 28.60 6.14
CA TRP A 347 -16.40 29.30 7.04
C TRP A 347 -14.92 29.08 6.69
N SER A 348 -14.11 30.06 7.10
CA SER A 348 -12.69 29.87 7.35
C SER A 348 -12.36 30.12 8.83
N SER A 349 -11.39 29.38 9.35
CA SER A 349 -10.77 29.63 10.66
C SER A 349 -9.91 30.92 10.68
N SER A 350 -9.67 31.55 9.54
CA SER A 350 -8.90 32.79 9.45
C SER A 350 -9.76 34.03 9.66
N ALA A 351 -9.37 34.85 10.63
CA ALA A 351 -9.94 36.18 10.84
C ALA A 351 -9.64 37.12 9.65
N SER A 352 -10.62 37.92 9.25
CA SER A 352 -10.46 38.99 8.24
C SER A 352 -10.38 40.39 8.86
N GLY A 353 -10.82 40.50 10.11
CA GLY A 353 -10.81 41.71 10.94
C GLY A 353 -11.59 41.44 12.23
N SER A 354 -11.76 42.44 13.10
CA SER A 354 -12.71 42.33 14.22
C SER A 354 -13.94 43.16 13.91
N PRO A 355 -15.17 42.59 13.85
CA PRO A 355 -15.59 41.27 14.35
C PRO A 355 -15.87 40.22 13.24
N ALA A 356 -15.04 40.16 12.19
CA ALA A 356 -15.31 39.36 10.99
C ALA A 356 -14.31 38.21 10.75
N ALA A 357 -14.71 37.23 9.94
CA ALA A 357 -13.84 36.17 9.44
C ALA A 357 -14.04 35.97 7.94
N TRP A 358 -13.09 35.32 7.27
CA TRP A 358 -13.20 35.03 5.84
C TRP A 358 -14.23 33.94 5.58
N THR A 359 -14.99 34.10 4.49
CA THR A 359 -16.00 33.13 4.04
C THR A 359 -15.91 32.90 2.54
N ARG A 360 -16.39 31.72 2.13
CA ARG A 360 -16.58 31.37 0.71
C ARG A 360 -18.06 31.21 0.47
N HIS A 361 -18.57 31.82 -0.60
CA HIS A 361 -19.95 31.64 -1.01
C HIS A 361 -20.00 31.00 -2.39
N LEU A 362 -20.75 29.91 -2.48
CA LEU A 362 -21.18 29.30 -3.73
C LEU A 362 -22.62 29.73 -3.97
N ASN A 363 -22.97 30.22 -5.16
CA ASN A 363 -24.30 30.75 -5.43
C ASN A 363 -24.96 30.04 -6.62
N TYR A 364 -26.29 29.89 -6.57
CA TYR A 364 -27.05 29.21 -7.60
C TYR A 364 -26.81 29.81 -9.00
N SER A 365 -26.74 31.14 -9.13
CA SER A 365 -26.63 31.82 -10.43
C SER A 365 -25.20 32.12 -10.89
N TYR A 366 -24.18 31.81 -10.08
CA TYR A 366 -22.78 32.09 -10.41
C TYR A 366 -21.96 30.80 -10.50
N VAL A 367 -21.01 30.80 -11.43
CA VAL A 367 -20.00 29.72 -11.59
C VAL A 367 -18.68 30.07 -10.90
N LEU A 368 -18.57 31.28 -10.35
CA LEU A 368 -17.41 31.81 -9.65
C LEU A 368 -17.49 31.51 -8.16
N VAL A 369 -16.37 31.64 -7.43
CA VAL A 369 -16.36 31.60 -5.96
C VAL A 369 -16.29 33.01 -5.42
N LEU A 370 -17.19 33.38 -4.50
CA LEU A 370 -17.11 34.65 -3.79
C LEU A 370 -16.27 34.46 -2.53
N ARG A 371 -15.21 35.26 -2.39
CA ARG A 371 -14.49 35.42 -1.11
C ARG A 371 -14.82 36.77 -0.51
N ASP A 372 -15.35 36.72 0.70
CA ASP A 372 -15.80 37.90 1.43
C ASP A 372 -15.55 37.77 2.93
N SER A 373 -15.79 38.83 3.68
CA SER A 373 -15.77 38.85 5.13
C SER A 373 -17.18 38.88 5.71
N SER A 374 -17.44 38.01 6.67
CA SER A 374 -18.74 37.94 7.35
C SER A 374 -18.61 38.07 8.85
N ASN A 375 -19.65 38.60 9.50
CA ASN A 375 -19.70 38.74 10.95
C ASN A 375 -19.70 37.37 11.64
N ARG A 376 -18.87 37.25 12.67
CA ARG A 376 -18.61 35.99 13.40
C ARG A 376 -19.82 35.41 14.14
N ASN A 377 -20.91 36.17 14.29
CA ASN A 377 -22.11 35.74 14.98
C ASN A 377 -23.14 35.02 14.07
N ASN A 378 -22.98 35.09 12.75
CA ASN A 378 -23.81 34.34 11.81
C ASN A 378 -23.46 32.85 11.83
N GLY A 379 -24.40 31.97 11.51
CA GLY A 379 -24.18 30.54 11.38
C GLY A 379 -23.98 30.12 9.92
N PHE A 380 -22.82 29.56 9.58
CA PHE A 380 -22.52 29.01 8.24
C PHE A 380 -22.01 27.57 8.33
N SER A 381 -22.00 26.86 7.21
CA SER A 381 -21.47 25.50 7.14
C SER A 381 -19.95 25.48 7.37
N ALA A 382 -19.48 24.37 7.92
CA ALA A 382 -18.06 24.09 8.11
C ALA A 382 -17.64 22.86 7.29
N ARG A 383 -16.34 22.78 7.01
CA ARG A 383 -15.66 21.63 6.40
C ARG A 383 -14.38 21.36 7.15
N CYS A 384 -13.92 20.12 7.14
CA CYS A 384 -12.61 19.76 7.65
C CYS A 384 -11.68 19.48 6.48
N VAL A 385 -10.42 19.85 6.65
CA VAL A 385 -9.33 19.61 5.70
C VAL A 385 -8.15 18.97 6.44
N ARG A 386 -7.35 18.20 5.70
CA ARG A 386 -6.06 17.68 6.12
C ARG A 386 -5.04 17.91 5.00
N ASP A 387 -3.87 18.39 5.38
CA ASP A 387 -2.74 18.64 4.46
C ASP A 387 -1.88 17.40 4.20
#